data_AF-A0A139HIY1-F1
#
_entry.id   AF-A0A139HIY1-F1
#
_cell.length_a   1.000
_cell.length_b   1.000
_cell.length_c   1.000
_cell.angle_alpha   90.00
_cell.angle_beta   90.00
_cell.angle_gamma   90.00
#
_symmetry.space_group_name_H-M   'P 1'
#
loop_
_entity.id
_entity.type
_entity.pdbx_description
1 polymer ?
#
loop_
_entity_poly.entity_id
_entity_poly.type
_entity_poly.pdbx_seq_one_letter_code
_entity_poly.pdbx_strand_id
1 'polypeptide(L)'
;MSSVIRLSASGNLVGRKLDPSTSLLCVDSRIMKLSLAILFPFATIVTSQRTRCGTRKPPQSQLDQLNVTTASTANARLAKPNVATYVHVVTSQAKQGLYSQAMINQQIQVMNSDYSSMGISFTLKGTDFTTNDAWAAASPSGLTLSLPIDSESAEEKALKQALRKGTYSTLNLYFLSDLGDDTLGFCYYPVPNPSANDRTLDGCLNLADSLPGGSAAPYNLGKTASHETGHWLGLYHVFETTLAITIPSVPCAAVGAGDYVSDTPAQLTPTLGCPASKDSCPRLPGLDSIHNYMDYSTDICMNQFTAGQGARARAIFQALRARK
;
A
#
# COMPACT_ATOMS: atom_id res chain seq x y z
N MET A 1 48.36 -7.60 -41.19
CA MET A 1 47.70 -8.89 -41.54
C MET A 1 46.44 -8.58 -42.34
N SER A 2 46.06 -9.51 -43.22
CA SER A 2 44.89 -9.58 -44.14
C SER A 2 43.61 -8.80 -43.77
N SER A 3 42.70 -8.42 -44.68
CA SER A 3 42.66 -8.35 -46.16
C SER A 3 41.34 -7.66 -46.55
N VAL A 4 41.27 -6.88 -47.64
CA VAL A 4 39.98 -6.46 -48.25
C VAL A 4 40.08 -6.48 -49.78
N ILE A 5 39.13 -7.16 -50.43
CA ILE A 5 38.94 -7.22 -51.89
C ILE A 5 37.52 -6.70 -52.24
N ARG A 6 37.33 -6.30 -53.51
CA ARG A 6 36.36 -5.34 -54.05
C ARG A 6 34.95 -5.91 -54.44
N LEU A 7 34.11 -4.97 -54.95
CA LEU A 7 32.98 -5.10 -55.93
C LEU A 7 31.59 -5.45 -55.34
N SER A 8 30.43 -5.05 -55.91
CA SER A 8 30.03 -3.99 -56.87
C SER A 8 28.48 -3.96 -57.03
N ALA A 9 27.94 -2.98 -57.78
CA ALA A 9 26.55 -2.75 -58.25
C ALA A 9 25.68 -1.83 -57.35
N SER A 10 25.08 -0.71 -57.79
CA SER A 10 24.60 -0.15 -59.09
C SER A 10 23.16 -0.53 -59.47
N GLY A 11 22.24 0.46 -59.45
CA GLY A 11 20.88 0.37 -60.00
C GLY A 11 20.09 1.66 -59.72
N ASN A 12 19.60 2.36 -60.75
CA ASN A 12 19.15 3.76 -60.67
C ASN A 12 17.67 3.98 -61.08
N LEU A 13 17.14 5.13 -60.67
CA LEU A 13 15.77 5.66 -60.86
C LEU A 13 15.30 5.78 -62.33
N VAL A 14 13.98 5.76 -62.58
CA VAL A 14 13.18 6.74 -63.39
C VAL A 14 11.68 6.67 -62.98
N GLY A 15 10.94 7.78 -62.97
CA GLY A 15 9.47 7.80 -62.74
C GLY A 15 8.68 8.70 -63.71
N ARG A 16 7.34 8.82 -63.53
CA ARG A 16 6.38 9.78 -64.16
C ARG A 16 5.19 9.97 -63.20
N LYS A 17 4.88 11.18 -62.71
CA LYS A 17 4.03 12.27 -63.27
C LYS A 17 2.54 11.95 -63.49
N LEU A 18 1.68 12.77 -62.89
CA LEU A 18 0.23 12.95 -63.13
C LEU A 18 0.04 13.87 -64.39
N ASP A 19 -1.14 14.30 -64.87
CA ASP A 19 -2.58 14.26 -64.48
C ASP A 19 -3.42 14.68 -65.74
N PRO A 20 -4.71 15.11 -65.73
CA PRO A 20 -5.93 14.72 -64.99
C PRO A 20 -7.15 14.41 -65.93
N SER A 21 -8.34 14.14 -65.33
CA SER A 21 -9.71 14.50 -65.80
C SER A 21 -10.55 13.61 -66.77
N THR A 22 -11.88 13.84 -66.70
CA THR A 22 -13.03 13.40 -67.54
C THR A 22 -13.68 12.00 -67.41
N SER A 23 -14.67 11.93 -66.49
CA SER A 23 -16.11 11.74 -66.79
C SER A 23 -16.75 10.39 -67.21
N LEU A 24 -17.92 10.16 -66.58
CA LEU A 24 -19.12 9.39 -66.97
C LEU A 24 -19.25 7.87 -66.66
N LEU A 25 -20.06 7.61 -65.63
CA LEU A 25 -21.22 6.70 -65.59
C LEU A 25 -21.10 5.24 -66.08
N CYS A 26 -21.21 4.31 -65.13
CA CYS A 26 -22.20 3.23 -65.20
C CYS A 26 -22.84 3.03 -63.81
N VAL A 27 -24.17 2.93 -63.79
CA VAL A 27 -24.97 2.60 -62.60
C VAL A 27 -25.21 1.09 -62.61
N ASP A 28 -24.94 0.40 -61.51
CA ASP A 28 -25.57 -0.89 -61.24
C ASP A 28 -26.07 -0.95 -59.80
N SER A 29 -27.24 -1.56 -59.62
CA SER A 29 -28.13 -1.37 -58.48
C SER A 29 -28.20 -2.62 -57.61
N ARG A 30 -27.50 -2.62 -56.47
CA ARG A 30 -27.62 -3.70 -55.47
C ARG A 30 -27.68 -3.18 -54.03
N ILE A 31 -28.91 -3.09 -53.53
CA ILE A 31 -29.34 -3.38 -52.15
C ILE A 31 -28.50 -2.70 -51.04
N MET A 32 -28.93 -1.48 -50.68
CA MET A 32 -28.46 -0.79 -49.48
C MET A 32 -29.02 -1.46 -48.22
N LYS A 33 -28.28 -2.41 -47.63
CA LYS A 33 -28.54 -2.90 -46.26
C LYS A 33 -28.11 -1.82 -45.27
N LEU A 34 -29.09 -1.11 -44.72
CA LEU A 34 -28.87 -0.09 -43.69
C LEU A 34 -28.56 -0.77 -42.33
N SER A 35 -27.32 -1.19 -42.14
CA SER A 35 -26.83 -1.66 -40.85
C SER A 35 -26.71 -0.49 -39.88
N LEU A 36 -27.74 -0.28 -39.06
CA LEU A 36 -27.74 0.73 -38.02
C LEU A 36 -26.76 0.32 -36.91
N ALA A 37 -25.53 0.81 -36.99
CA ALA A 37 -24.50 0.59 -35.98
C ALA A 37 -24.87 1.37 -34.71
N ILE A 38 -25.46 0.68 -33.74
CA ILE A 38 -25.72 1.23 -32.40
C ILE A 38 -24.36 1.39 -31.71
N LEU A 39 -23.83 2.61 -31.76
CA LEU A 39 -22.70 3.05 -30.95
C LEU A 39 -23.13 3.06 -29.49
N PHE A 40 -23.00 1.92 -28.81
CA PHE A 40 -22.96 1.90 -27.35
C PHE A 40 -21.75 2.72 -26.91
N PRO A 41 -21.93 3.80 -26.12
CA PRO A 41 -20.80 4.46 -25.51
C PRO A 41 -20.16 3.45 -24.53
N PHE A 42 -18.97 2.96 -24.88
CA PHE A 42 -18.11 2.31 -23.91
C PHE A 42 -17.70 3.37 -22.89
N ALA A 43 -18.51 3.50 -21.84
CA ALA A 43 -18.09 4.16 -20.62
C ALA A 43 -16.90 3.35 -20.09
N THR A 44 -15.68 3.83 -20.36
CA THR A 44 -14.49 3.33 -19.70
C THR A 44 -14.66 3.60 -18.21
N ILE A 45 -15.06 2.57 -17.46
CA ILE A 45 -15.02 2.59 -16.01
C ILE A 45 -13.54 2.68 -15.64
N VAL A 46 -13.05 3.91 -15.48
CA VAL A 46 -11.78 4.18 -14.82
C VAL A 46 -12.03 3.87 -13.35
N THR A 47 -11.83 2.61 -12.97
CA THR A 47 -11.63 2.26 -11.57
C THR A 47 -10.38 3.00 -11.12
N SER A 48 -10.50 4.05 -10.30
CA SER A 48 -9.29 4.62 -9.70
C SER A 48 -8.68 3.50 -8.84
N GLN A 49 -7.50 3.05 -9.24
CA GLN A 49 -6.82 1.99 -8.53
C GLN A 49 -6.14 2.65 -7.34
N ARG A 50 -6.90 2.76 -6.23
CA ARG A 50 -6.42 3.30 -4.96
C ARG A 50 -5.04 2.74 -4.61
N THR A 51 -4.17 3.59 -4.11
CA THR A 51 -2.87 3.16 -3.57
C THR A 51 -3.12 2.24 -2.37
N ARG A 52 -2.56 1.02 -2.38
CA ARG A 52 -2.85 0.02 -1.33
C ARG A 52 -2.43 0.47 0.07
N CYS A 53 -1.32 1.20 0.14
CA CYS A 53 -0.71 1.71 1.36
C CYS A 53 0.12 2.96 1.00
N GLY A 54 -0.07 4.03 1.78
CA GLY A 54 0.64 5.31 1.67
C GLY A 54 1.77 5.44 2.68
N THR A 55 2.05 4.40 3.47
CA THR A 55 3.16 4.37 4.41
C THR A 55 4.47 4.49 3.65
N ARG A 56 5.20 5.59 3.89
CA ARG A 56 6.49 5.85 3.26
C ARG A 56 7.57 5.01 3.90
N LYS A 57 8.55 4.61 3.09
CA LYS A 57 9.81 4.07 3.56
C LYS A 57 10.52 5.13 4.42
N PRO A 58 10.87 4.83 5.69
CA PRO A 58 11.62 5.74 6.54
C PRO A 58 12.96 6.15 5.94
N PRO A 59 13.53 7.30 6.36
CA PRO A 59 14.93 7.64 6.09
C PRO A 59 15.86 6.50 6.52
N GLN A 60 16.97 6.30 5.80
CA GLN A 60 17.89 5.17 6.05
C GLN A 60 18.37 5.12 7.51
N SER A 61 18.60 6.27 8.14
CA SER A 61 18.97 6.37 9.56
C SER A 61 17.94 5.77 10.52
N GLN A 62 16.63 5.86 10.21
CA GLN A 62 15.58 5.21 10.99
C GLN A 62 15.51 3.70 10.68
N LEU A 63 15.67 3.30 9.41
CA LEU A 63 15.76 1.88 9.03
C LEU A 63 16.91 1.18 9.78
N ASP A 64 18.09 1.79 9.79
CA ASP A 64 19.28 1.28 10.49
C ASP A 64 19.01 1.12 11.99
N GLN A 65 18.36 2.09 12.62
CA GLN A 65 17.97 2.02 14.05
C GLN A 65 16.96 0.90 14.34
N LEU A 66 15.93 0.74 13.50
CA LEU A 66 14.97 -0.37 13.61
C LEU A 66 15.69 -1.72 13.49
N ASN A 67 16.60 -1.85 12.52
CA ASN A 67 17.31 -3.09 12.24
C ASN A 67 18.35 -3.46 13.31
N VAL A 68 19.09 -2.48 13.84
CA VAL A 68 19.98 -2.65 15.01
C VAL A 68 19.18 -3.03 16.27
N THR A 69 17.99 -2.44 16.46
CA THR A 69 17.10 -2.78 17.57
C THR A 69 16.66 -4.25 17.50
N THR A 70 16.31 -4.75 16.31
CA THR A 70 15.94 -6.17 16.13
C THR A 70 17.11 -7.12 16.33
N ALA A 71 18.31 -6.77 15.83
CA ALA A 71 19.49 -7.60 16.00
C ALA A 71 19.92 -7.72 17.48
N SER A 72 19.93 -6.61 18.21
CA SER A 72 20.31 -6.56 19.64
C SER A 72 19.31 -7.26 20.57
N THR A 73 18.09 -7.55 20.10
CA THR A 73 17.03 -8.23 20.87
C THR A 73 16.77 -9.67 20.43
N ALA A 74 17.52 -10.21 19.47
CA ALA A 74 17.30 -11.55 18.91
C ALA A 74 17.33 -12.70 19.95
N ASN A 75 18.13 -12.56 21.01
CA ASN A 75 18.24 -13.54 22.11
C ASN A 75 17.36 -13.19 23.33
N ALA A 76 16.55 -12.13 23.27
CA ALA A 76 15.72 -11.71 24.39
C ALA A 76 14.42 -12.52 24.46
N ARG A 77 13.92 -12.78 25.68
CA ARG A 77 12.55 -13.29 25.88
C ARG A 77 11.56 -12.17 25.57
N LEU A 78 11.10 -12.13 24.32
CA LEU A 78 10.16 -11.13 23.84
C LEU A 78 8.79 -11.27 24.49
N ALA A 79 8.25 -10.17 25.02
CA ALA A 79 6.90 -10.12 25.56
C ALA A 79 5.85 -10.31 24.46
N LYS A 80 4.70 -10.91 24.82
CA LYS A 80 3.48 -10.96 23.99
C LYS A 80 2.58 -9.78 24.37
N PRO A 81 2.57 -8.67 23.61
CA PRO A 81 1.86 -7.46 24.02
C PRO A 81 0.34 -7.59 23.86
N ASN A 82 -0.38 -7.06 24.85
CA ASN A 82 -1.77 -6.65 24.69
C ASN A 82 -1.79 -5.12 24.58
N VAL A 83 -1.99 -4.64 23.35
CA VAL A 83 -1.94 -3.22 22.98
C VAL A 83 -3.27 -2.57 23.31
N ALA A 84 -3.24 -1.54 24.15
CA ALA A 84 -4.40 -0.66 24.34
C ALA A 84 -4.66 0.08 23.01
N THR A 85 -5.90 0.00 22.51
CA THR A 85 -6.27 0.56 21.21
C THR A 85 -7.46 1.51 21.33
N TYR A 86 -7.34 2.70 20.77
CA TYR A 86 -8.46 3.61 20.55
C TYR A 86 -8.78 3.69 19.05
N VAL A 87 -10.06 3.88 18.74
CA VAL A 87 -10.53 4.00 17.35
C VAL A 87 -11.31 5.29 17.17
N HIS A 88 -10.89 6.09 16.20
CA HIS A 88 -11.44 7.41 15.89
C HIS A 88 -12.05 7.34 14.50
N VAL A 89 -13.37 7.40 14.40
CA VAL A 89 -14.06 7.43 13.11
C VAL A 89 -14.36 8.89 12.79
N VAL A 90 -13.77 9.41 11.72
CA VAL A 90 -13.96 10.81 11.32
C VAL A 90 -14.60 10.86 9.95
N THR A 91 -15.75 11.52 9.90
CA THR A 91 -16.64 11.54 8.74
C THR A 91 -16.79 12.96 8.21
N SER A 92 -16.92 13.08 6.89
CA SER A 92 -17.55 14.25 6.29
C SER A 92 -19.05 14.26 6.63
N GLN A 93 -19.68 15.43 6.59
CA GLN A 93 -21.10 15.60 6.86
C GLN A 93 -21.99 14.77 5.93
N ALA A 94 -21.53 14.52 4.69
CA ALA A 94 -22.20 13.67 3.71
C ALA A 94 -22.11 12.15 4.04
N LYS A 95 -21.13 11.73 4.83
CA LYS A 95 -20.88 10.33 5.24
C LYS A 95 -21.13 10.08 6.73
N GLN A 96 -21.75 11.03 7.43
CA GLN A 96 -22.10 10.90 8.83
C GLN A 96 -23.04 9.69 9.04
N GLY A 97 -22.73 8.85 10.02
CA GLY A 97 -23.56 7.69 10.38
C GLY A 97 -23.40 6.44 9.50
N LEU A 98 -22.58 6.47 8.44
CA LEU A 98 -22.35 5.29 7.58
C LEU A 98 -21.61 4.15 8.30
N TYR A 99 -20.68 4.49 9.20
CA TYR A 99 -19.87 3.51 9.93
C TYR A 99 -20.42 3.33 11.35
N SER A 100 -20.52 2.08 11.79
CA SER A 100 -21.15 1.72 13.07
C SER A 100 -20.15 1.14 14.07
N GLN A 101 -20.49 1.18 15.37
CA GLN A 101 -19.71 0.50 16.41
C GLN A 101 -19.54 -1.01 16.13
N ALA A 102 -20.49 -1.64 15.44
CA ALA A 102 -20.39 -3.05 15.05
C ALA A 102 -19.22 -3.30 14.06
N MET A 103 -19.04 -2.41 13.07
CA MET A 103 -17.91 -2.48 12.13
C MET A 103 -16.57 -2.30 12.86
N ILE A 104 -16.52 -1.40 13.85
CA ILE A 104 -15.31 -1.17 14.67
C ILE A 104 -15.00 -2.39 15.55
N ASN A 105 -16.02 -2.99 16.18
CA ASN A 105 -15.85 -4.21 16.94
C ASN A 105 -15.37 -5.38 16.06
N GLN A 106 -15.91 -5.50 14.84
CA GLN A 106 -15.48 -6.50 13.86
C GLN A 106 -14.04 -6.25 13.38
N GLN A 107 -13.64 -4.99 13.17
CA GLN A 107 -12.26 -4.65 12.80
C GLN A 107 -11.26 -5.07 13.90
N ILE A 108 -11.59 -4.87 15.17
CA ILE A 108 -10.76 -5.32 16.30
C ILE A 108 -10.74 -6.85 16.41
N GLN A 109 -11.82 -7.55 16.05
CA GLN A 109 -11.83 -9.01 15.95
C GLN A 109 -10.92 -9.52 14.81
N VAL A 110 -10.99 -8.89 13.63
CA VAL A 110 -10.12 -9.20 12.48
C VAL A 110 -8.66 -9.02 12.88
N MET A 111 -8.28 -7.88 13.49
CA MET A 111 -6.90 -7.67 13.94
C MET A 111 -6.46 -8.69 14.99
N ASN A 112 -7.28 -9.02 15.99
CA ASN A 112 -6.92 -10.05 16.98
C ASN A 112 -6.78 -11.45 16.36
N SER A 113 -7.53 -11.76 15.29
CA SER A 113 -7.36 -12.99 14.51
C SER A 113 -6.02 -12.97 13.76
N ASP A 114 -5.76 -11.91 13.00
CA ASP A 114 -4.61 -11.78 12.10
C ASP A 114 -3.26 -11.81 12.87
N TYR A 115 -3.22 -11.15 14.04
CA TYR A 115 -2.03 -11.05 14.89
C TYR A 115 -1.86 -12.19 15.91
N SER A 116 -2.81 -13.14 15.96
CA SER A 116 -2.80 -14.23 16.94
C SER A 116 -1.53 -15.11 16.86
N SER A 117 -1.06 -15.41 15.64
CA SER A 117 0.17 -16.17 15.39
C SER A 117 1.43 -15.44 15.88
N MET A 118 1.43 -14.10 15.80
CA MET A 118 2.50 -13.26 16.35
C MET A 118 2.43 -13.15 17.88
N GLY A 119 1.37 -13.63 18.53
CA GLY A 119 1.16 -13.44 19.97
C GLY A 119 1.01 -11.96 20.34
N ILE A 120 0.42 -11.17 19.46
CA ILE A 120 0.06 -9.77 19.68
C ILE A 120 -1.47 -9.70 19.74
N SER A 121 -1.99 -8.87 20.63
CA SER A 121 -3.45 -8.70 20.82
C SER A 121 -3.79 -7.22 21.03
N PHE A 122 -5.03 -6.85 20.75
CA PHE A 122 -5.53 -5.47 20.80
C PHE A 122 -6.78 -5.39 21.66
N THR A 123 -6.73 -4.61 22.75
CA THR A 123 -7.90 -4.32 23.58
C THR A 123 -8.45 -2.95 23.23
N LEU A 124 -9.65 -2.90 22.65
CA LEU A 124 -10.39 -1.66 22.44
C LEU A 124 -10.67 -0.98 23.78
N LYS A 125 -10.21 0.27 23.94
CA LYS A 125 -10.40 1.10 25.13
C LYS A 125 -11.50 2.14 24.96
N GLY A 126 -11.81 2.49 23.73
CA GLY A 126 -12.91 3.39 23.39
C GLY A 126 -12.97 3.66 21.89
N THR A 127 -14.15 4.08 21.45
CA THR A 127 -14.40 4.54 20.09
C THR A 127 -15.04 5.92 20.16
N ASP A 128 -14.69 6.81 19.24
CA ASP A 128 -15.40 8.07 19.04
C ASP A 128 -15.73 8.27 17.55
N PHE A 129 -16.82 9.01 17.33
CA PHE A 129 -17.35 9.36 16.01
C PHE A 129 -17.38 10.89 15.91
N THR A 130 -16.57 11.44 15.02
CA THR A 130 -16.43 12.88 14.77
C THR A 130 -16.95 13.19 13.37
N THR A 131 -17.65 14.31 13.21
CA THR A 131 -18.01 14.85 11.89
C THR A 131 -17.25 16.15 11.67
N ASN A 132 -16.31 16.14 10.73
CA ASN A 132 -15.43 17.26 10.38
C ASN A 132 -14.88 17.01 8.96
N ASP A 133 -15.38 17.76 7.98
CA ASP A 133 -15.04 17.57 6.56
C ASP A 133 -13.53 17.70 6.29
N ALA A 134 -12.86 18.67 6.92
CA ALA A 134 -11.42 18.89 6.72
C ALA A 134 -10.59 17.72 7.29
N TRP A 135 -10.91 17.25 8.49
CA TRP A 135 -10.21 16.10 9.09
C TRP A 135 -10.54 14.78 8.40
N ALA A 136 -11.75 14.61 7.87
CA ALA A 136 -12.14 13.43 7.10
C ALA A 136 -11.39 13.33 5.76
N ALA A 137 -10.92 14.46 5.23
CA ALA A 137 -10.10 14.58 4.03
C ALA A 137 -8.58 14.71 4.30
N ALA A 138 -8.13 14.53 5.56
CA ALA A 138 -6.70 14.56 5.89
C ALA A 138 -5.92 13.51 5.07
N SER A 139 -4.65 13.80 4.76
CA SER A 139 -3.82 12.95 3.90
C SER A 139 -2.35 12.93 4.33
N PRO A 140 -1.57 11.90 3.94
CA PRO A 140 -0.12 11.90 4.10
C PRO A 140 0.54 12.83 3.06
N SER A 141 0.53 14.15 3.31
CA SER A 141 0.97 15.19 2.36
C SER A 141 2.28 14.86 1.66
N GLY A 142 2.26 14.67 0.33
CA GLY A 142 3.48 14.42 -0.47
C GLY A 142 3.55 13.09 -1.23
N LEU A 143 2.42 12.49 -1.61
CA LEU A 143 2.41 11.62 -2.80
C LEU A 143 2.65 12.40 -4.10
N THR A 144 2.59 13.74 -4.05
CA THR A 144 3.19 14.64 -5.03
C THR A 144 4.70 14.77 -4.80
N LEU A 145 5.48 14.60 -5.88
CA LEU A 145 6.96 14.54 -5.90
C LEU A 145 7.71 15.83 -5.48
N SER A 146 7.04 16.77 -4.82
CA SER A 146 7.53 18.14 -4.57
C SER A 146 7.48 18.58 -3.10
N LEU A 147 7.07 17.71 -2.18
CA LEU A 147 7.13 17.97 -0.73
C LEU A 147 8.22 17.12 -0.07
N PRO A 148 8.83 17.60 1.05
CA PRO A 148 9.71 16.77 1.86
C PRO A 148 9.04 15.47 2.30
N ILE A 149 9.83 14.41 2.45
CA ILE A 149 9.36 13.05 2.75
C ILE A 149 8.58 12.97 4.08
N ASP A 150 8.69 13.98 4.94
CA ASP A 150 8.15 14.00 6.31
C ASP A 150 7.08 15.08 6.57
N SER A 151 6.50 15.73 5.56
CA SER A 151 5.43 16.72 5.80
C SER A 151 4.08 16.07 6.15
N GLU A 152 3.60 16.29 7.37
CA GLU A 152 2.20 16.02 7.74
C GLU A 152 1.23 17.05 7.12
N SER A 153 -0.04 16.69 6.92
CA SER A 153 -1.06 17.72 6.60
C SER A 153 -1.46 18.50 7.85
N ALA A 154 -1.92 19.75 7.68
CA ALA A 154 -2.40 20.56 8.80
C ALA A 154 -3.64 19.93 9.45
N GLU A 155 -4.49 19.32 8.62
CA GLU A 155 -5.71 18.59 9.00
C GLU A 155 -5.36 17.31 9.76
N GLU A 156 -4.38 16.54 9.27
CA GLU A 156 -3.88 15.34 9.96
C GLU A 156 -3.33 15.69 11.35
N LYS A 157 -2.52 16.76 11.41
CA LYS A 157 -1.94 17.24 12.66
C LYS A 157 -3.02 17.67 13.64
N ALA A 158 -3.97 18.49 13.20
CA ALA A 158 -5.08 18.97 14.04
C ALA A 158 -5.96 17.82 14.53
N LEU A 159 -6.31 16.89 13.65
CA LEU A 159 -7.04 15.65 13.96
C LEU A 159 -6.35 14.86 15.07
N LYS A 160 -5.07 14.55 14.91
CA LYS A 160 -4.31 13.74 15.87
C LYS A 160 -4.05 14.48 17.18
N GLN A 161 -3.80 15.79 17.13
CA GLN A 161 -3.70 16.63 18.34
C GLN A 161 -4.99 16.61 19.16
N ALA A 162 -6.16 16.62 18.51
CA ALA A 162 -7.44 16.63 19.18
C ALA A 162 -7.89 15.26 19.72
N LEU A 163 -7.65 14.18 18.96
CA LEU A 163 -8.26 12.88 19.23
C LEU A 163 -7.33 11.85 19.89
N ARG A 164 -5.99 11.95 19.73
CA ARG A 164 -5.04 10.93 20.23
C ARG A 164 -5.21 10.66 21.73
N LYS A 165 -5.24 9.38 22.10
CA LYS A 165 -5.33 8.90 23.49
C LYS A 165 -4.17 7.98 23.87
N GLY A 166 -3.81 8.01 25.15
CA GLY A 166 -2.79 7.14 25.75
C GLY A 166 -1.34 7.54 25.45
N THR A 167 -0.41 6.65 25.80
CA THR A 167 1.05 6.86 25.67
C THR A 167 1.57 6.32 24.32
N TYR A 168 2.89 6.33 24.07
CA TYR A 168 3.47 5.81 22.82
C TYR A 168 3.33 4.28 22.63
N SER A 169 2.98 3.56 23.70
CA SER A 169 2.57 2.14 23.64
C SER A 169 1.08 1.92 23.30
N THR A 170 0.29 2.98 23.11
CA THR A 170 -1.14 2.91 22.79
C THR A 170 -1.35 3.11 21.30
N LEU A 171 -2.03 2.16 20.64
CA LEU A 171 -2.40 2.27 19.23
C LEU A 171 -3.61 3.20 19.08
N ASN A 172 -3.52 4.16 18.16
CA ASN A 172 -4.64 5.00 17.77
C ASN A 172 -4.91 4.75 16.27
N LEU A 173 -6.08 4.20 15.96
CA LEU A 173 -6.56 3.98 14.60
C LEU A 173 -7.53 5.07 14.22
N TYR A 174 -7.29 5.75 13.11
CA TYR A 174 -8.14 6.81 12.57
C TYR A 174 -8.77 6.29 11.27
N PHE A 175 -10.08 6.10 11.25
CA PHE A 175 -10.84 5.72 10.06
C PHE A 175 -11.49 6.97 9.47
N LEU A 176 -10.98 7.44 8.33
CA LEU A 176 -11.41 8.66 7.67
C LEU A 176 -12.31 8.32 6.47
N SER A 177 -13.47 8.97 6.37
CA SER A 177 -14.44 8.67 5.32
C SER A 177 -14.00 9.10 3.92
N ASP A 178 -13.08 10.07 3.84
CA ASP A 178 -12.66 10.73 2.59
C ASP A 178 -11.13 10.87 2.53
N LEU A 179 -10.40 9.90 3.12
CA LEU A 179 -8.94 9.85 3.19
C LEU A 179 -8.27 10.29 1.88
N GLY A 180 -7.41 11.31 1.97
CA GLY A 180 -6.79 11.93 0.80
C GLY A 180 -5.74 11.07 0.10
N ASP A 181 -5.14 11.63 -0.96
CA ASP A 181 -4.11 11.01 -1.81
C ASP A 181 -4.49 9.65 -2.45
N ASP A 182 -5.79 9.36 -2.55
CA ASP A 182 -6.38 8.12 -3.08
C ASP A 182 -5.81 6.81 -2.47
N THR A 183 -5.28 6.87 -1.23
CA THR A 183 -4.75 5.70 -0.52
C THR A 183 -5.82 4.97 0.31
N LEU A 184 -5.59 3.70 0.63
CA LEU A 184 -6.39 2.97 1.60
C LEU A 184 -5.94 3.21 3.05
N GLY A 185 -4.69 3.58 3.30
CA GLY A 185 -4.18 3.81 4.65
C GLY A 185 -2.71 4.24 4.69
N PHE A 186 -2.23 4.57 5.89
CA PHE A 186 -0.81 4.66 6.25
C PHE A 186 -0.61 4.65 7.78
N CYS A 187 0.59 4.31 8.27
CA CYS A 187 1.03 4.53 9.65
C CYS A 187 2.40 5.18 9.75
N TYR A 188 2.70 5.72 10.92
CA TYR A 188 4.07 6.04 11.32
C TYR A 188 4.78 4.82 11.88
N TYR A 189 6.00 4.59 11.38
CA TYR A 189 6.95 3.65 11.97
C TYR A 189 7.38 4.11 13.37
N PRO A 190 7.76 3.18 14.26
CA PRO A 190 8.29 3.54 15.57
C PRO A 190 9.65 4.24 15.46
N VAL A 191 9.91 5.17 16.39
CA VAL A 191 11.20 5.86 16.56
C VAL A 191 11.73 5.62 17.99
N PRO A 192 13.06 5.60 18.22
CA PRO A 192 13.62 5.27 19.53
C PRO A 192 13.40 6.36 20.59
N ASN A 193 13.42 7.64 20.20
CA ASN A 193 13.25 8.77 21.12
C ASN A 193 12.21 9.73 20.55
N PRO A 194 10.91 9.39 20.57
CA PRO A 194 9.87 10.22 19.98
C PRO A 194 9.86 11.60 20.65
N SER A 195 9.82 12.65 19.83
CA SER A 195 9.52 14.02 20.23
C SER A 195 8.05 14.18 20.64
N ALA A 196 7.64 15.40 20.98
CA ALA A 196 6.23 15.70 21.16
C ALA A 196 5.46 15.53 19.83
N ASN A 197 6.05 15.95 18.69
CA ASN A 197 5.42 15.83 17.37
C ASN A 197 5.28 14.37 16.95
N ASP A 198 6.30 13.54 17.17
CA ASP A 198 6.25 12.11 16.82
C ASP A 198 5.19 11.38 17.65
N ARG A 199 5.05 11.71 18.94
CA ARG A 199 3.95 11.18 19.76
C ARG A 199 2.60 11.65 19.24
N THR A 200 2.46 12.90 18.83
CA THR A 200 1.22 13.42 18.24
C THR A 200 0.86 12.67 16.96
N LEU A 201 1.79 12.54 16.02
CA LEU A 201 1.54 11.93 14.71
C LEU A 201 1.45 10.40 14.75
N ASP A 202 1.99 9.75 15.77
CA ASP A 202 1.94 8.29 15.91
C ASP A 202 0.51 7.72 15.90
N GLY A 203 0.36 6.58 15.22
CA GLY A 203 -0.91 5.95 14.91
C GLY A 203 -1.07 5.75 13.40
N CYS A 204 -2.29 5.42 12.98
CA CYS A 204 -2.58 4.89 11.65
C CYS A 204 -3.85 5.49 11.06
N LEU A 205 -3.77 6.10 9.87
CA LEU A 205 -4.94 6.50 9.10
C LEU A 205 -5.36 5.35 8.17
N ASN A 206 -6.66 5.16 8.05
CA ASN A 206 -7.29 4.13 7.23
C ASN A 206 -8.51 4.73 6.55
N LEU A 207 -8.80 4.34 5.32
CA LEU A 207 -10.04 4.67 4.64
C LEU A 207 -11.18 3.94 5.37
N ALA A 208 -12.19 4.66 5.87
CA ALA A 208 -13.27 4.08 6.64
C ALA A 208 -14.08 3.04 5.83
N ASP A 209 -14.18 3.22 4.51
CA ASP A 209 -14.79 2.24 3.59
C ASP A 209 -14.03 0.89 3.52
N SER A 210 -12.81 0.79 4.05
CA SER A 210 -12.03 -0.45 4.17
C SER A 210 -12.34 -1.28 5.43
N LEU A 211 -13.15 -0.74 6.35
CA LEU A 211 -13.68 -1.49 7.49
C LEU A 211 -14.43 -2.75 7.01
N PRO A 212 -14.51 -3.82 7.83
CA PRO A 212 -15.31 -5.00 7.53
C PRO A 212 -16.75 -4.63 7.16
N GLY A 213 -17.17 -4.98 5.95
CA GLY A 213 -18.50 -4.68 5.41
C GLY A 213 -18.67 -3.26 4.83
N GLY A 214 -17.61 -2.47 4.75
CA GLY A 214 -17.59 -1.17 4.06
C GLY A 214 -17.64 -1.30 2.53
N SER A 215 -17.65 -0.17 1.82
CA SER A 215 -17.83 -0.11 0.36
C SER A 215 -16.54 -0.22 -0.47
N ALA A 216 -15.34 -0.19 0.14
CA ALA A 216 -14.06 -0.25 -0.59
C ALA A 216 -13.66 -1.67 -1.03
N ALA A 217 -14.61 -2.48 -1.49
CA ALA A 217 -14.31 -3.80 -2.06
C ALA A 217 -13.32 -3.65 -3.24
N PRO A 218 -12.28 -4.51 -3.35
CA PRO A 218 -12.05 -5.77 -2.63
C PRO A 218 -11.21 -5.65 -1.34
N TYR A 219 -11.14 -4.46 -0.73
CA TYR A 219 -10.34 -4.13 0.46
C TYR A 219 -11.20 -3.80 1.70
N ASN A 220 -12.37 -4.41 1.81
CA ASN A 220 -13.40 -4.14 2.81
C ASN A 220 -13.61 -5.29 3.81
N LEU A 221 -12.55 -6.07 4.09
CA LEU A 221 -12.55 -7.10 5.13
C LEU A 221 -11.65 -6.70 6.32
N GLY A 222 -11.22 -5.43 6.37
CA GLY A 222 -10.40 -4.87 7.43
C GLY A 222 -8.92 -5.22 7.39
N LYS A 223 -8.39 -5.79 6.28
CA LYS A 223 -6.96 -6.13 6.20
C LYS A 223 -6.06 -4.93 6.00
N THR A 224 -6.59 -3.80 5.55
CA THR A 224 -5.87 -2.52 5.53
C THR A 224 -5.38 -2.16 6.93
N ALA A 225 -6.26 -2.13 7.95
CA ALA A 225 -5.83 -1.84 9.32
C ALA A 225 -4.83 -2.88 9.86
N SER A 226 -4.92 -4.14 9.43
CA SER A 226 -3.92 -5.18 9.76
C SER A 226 -2.56 -4.92 9.11
N HIS A 227 -2.52 -4.57 7.81
CA HIS A 227 -1.32 -4.19 7.05
C HIS A 227 -0.64 -2.97 7.68
N GLU A 228 -1.40 -1.88 7.84
CA GLU A 228 -0.88 -0.61 8.34
C GLU A 228 -0.35 -0.77 9.78
N THR A 229 -1.09 -1.46 10.66
CA THR A 229 -0.59 -1.76 12.03
C THR A 229 0.72 -2.57 12.03
N GLY A 230 1.03 -3.28 10.95
CA GLY A 230 2.31 -3.97 10.77
C GLY A 230 3.47 -2.98 10.69
N HIS A 231 3.30 -1.88 9.95
CA HIS A 231 4.25 -0.76 9.92
C HIS A 231 4.37 -0.05 11.27
N TRP A 232 3.25 0.15 11.99
CA TRP A 232 3.27 0.70 13.35
C TRP A 232 4.09 -0.19 14.32
N LEU A 233 4.14 -1.50 14.07
CA LEU A 233 4.97 -2.48 14.78
C LEU A 233 6.39 -2.66 14.19
N GLY A 234 6.75 -1.95 13.12
CA GLY A 234 8.09 -1.97 12.52
C GLY A 234 8.33 -3.06 11.45
N LEU A 235 7.28 -3.62 10.85
CA LEU A 235 7.37 -4.47 9.66
C LEU A 235 7.43 -3.61 8.39
N TYR A 236 8.27 -4.00 7.43
CA TYR A 236 8.29 -3.42 6.10
C TYR A 236 7.39 -4.23 5.15
N HIS A 237 7.20 -3.75 3.91
CA HIS A 237 6.58 -4.57 2.86
C HIS A 237 7.46 -5.76 2.52
N VAL A 238 6.86 -6.93 2.23
CA VAL A 238 7.63 -8.14 1.84
C VAL A 238 8.46 -7.96 0.55
N PHE A 239 8.10 -6.96 -0.25
CA PHE A 239 8.78 -6.55 -1.48
C PHE A 239 9.70 -5.32 -1.30
N GLU A 240 10.06 -4.96 -0.07
CA GLU A 240 11.00 -3.89 0.23
C GLU A 240 12.38 -4.20 -0.36
N THR A 241 13.02 -3.21 -0.98
CA THR A 241 14.30 -3.36 -1.70
C THR A 241 15.36 -2.40 -1.17
N THR A 242 16.64 -2.79 -1.20
CA THR A 242 17.73 -1.87 -0.80
C THR A 242 18.04 -0.81 -1.87
N LEU A 243 17.55 -0.99 -3.10
CA LEU A 243 17.68 -0.04 -4.20
C LEU A 243 16.33 0.55 -4.61
N ALA A 244 16.32 1.78 -5.12
CA ALA A 244 15.15 2.38 -5.75
C ALA A 244 14.76 1.57 -7.01
N ILE A 245 13.48 1.17 -7.11
CA ILE A 245 12.98 0.34 -8.20
C ILE A 245 12.92 1.17 -9.48
N THR A 246 13.86 0.94 -10.40
CA THR A 246 13.83 1.45 -11.77
C THR A 246 13.48 0.33 -12.76
N ILE A 247 12.22 0.36 -13.21
CA ILE A 247 11.70 -0.49 -14.29
C ILE A 247 12.48 -0.17 -15.59
N PRO A 248 12.90 -1.16 -16.41
CA PRO A 248 12.29 -2.49 -16.54
C PRO A 248 13.05 -3.70 -15.95
N SER A 249 14.21 -3.52 -15.31
CA SER A 249 15.10 -4.65 -14.98
C SER A 249 15.81 -4.51 -13.64
N VAL A 250 15.06 -4.53 -12.53
CA VAL A 250 15.64 -4.64 -11.19
C VAL A 250 16.03 -6.11 -10.93
N PRO A 251 17.31 -6.44 -10.67
CA PRO A 251 17.71 -7.81 -10.38
C PRO A 251 17.32 -8.21 -8.94
N CYS A 252 17.05 -9.48 -8.67
CA CYS A 252 16.74 -9.98 -7.31
C CYS A 252 17.82 -9.69 -6.26
N ALA A 253 19.07 -9.45 -6.69
CA ALA A 253 20.13 -8.95 -5.80
C ALA A 253 19.79 -7.59 -5.15
N ALA A 254 18.90 -6.79 -5.75
CA ALA A 254 18.41 -5.52 -5.22
C ALA A 254 17.42 -5.66 -4.05
N VAL A 255 16.88 -6.87 -3.80
CA VAL A 255 16.16 -7.16 -2.56
C VAL A 255 17.13 -6.98 -1.39
N GLY A 256 18.35 -7.51 -1.50
CA GLY A 256 19.39 -7.36 -0.48
C GLY A 256 18.95 -7.99 0.86
N ALA A 257 18.75 -7.17 1.88
CA ALA A 257 18.19 -7.59 3.17
C ALA A 257 16.65 -7.63 3.20
N GLY A 258 15.98 -7.19 2.12
CA GLY A 258 14.53 -7.24 1.96
C GLY A 258 13.77 -6.46 3.03
N ASP A 259 12.73 -7.10 3.56
CA ASP A 259 11.93 -6.63 4.70
C ASP A 259 12.63 -6.86 6.06
N TYR A 260 13.91 -7.27 6.06
CA TYR A 260 14.71 -7.63 7.23
C TYR A 260 14.06 -8.72 8.09
N VAL A 261 13.36 -9.65 7.43
CA VAL A 261 12.86 -10.91 7.98
C VAL A 261 13.41 -12.06 7.12
N SER A 262 13.80 -13.18 7.75
CA SER A 262 14.50 -14.27 7.04
C SER A 262 13.59 -15.43 6.61
N ASP A 263 12.34 -15.46 7.07
CA ASP A 263 11.33 -16.47 6.70
C ASP A 263 10.28 -15.93 5.71
N THR A 264 10.50 -14.73 5.18
CA THR A 264 9.84 -14.12 4.02
C THR A 264 10.71 -14.36 2.77
N PRO A 265 10.21 -15.07 1.74
CA PRO A 265 10.93 -15.21 0.46
C PRO A 265 11.22 -13.86 -0.20
N ALA A 266 12.32 -13.81 -0.96
CA ALA A 266 12.73 -12.61 -1.67
C ALA A 266 11.71 -12.24 -2.76
N GLN A 267 11.15 -11.03 -2.67
CA GLN A 267 10.13 -10.52 -3.58
C GLN A 267 10.53 -9.13 -4.09
N LEU A 268 10.36 -8.87 -5.39
CA LEU A 268 10.75 -7.60 -6.02
C LEU A 268 9.60 -6.60 -6.22
N THR A 269 8.36 -7.07 -6.24
CA THR A 269 7.20 -6.24 -6.59
C THR A 269 6.00 -6.57 -5.72
N PRO A 270 5.10 -5.60 -5.47
CA PRO A 270 3.80 -5.88 -4.87
C PRO A 270 3.01 -6.90 -5.70
N THR A 271 2.25 -7.73 -5.02
CA THR A 271 1.21 -8.55 -5.63
C THR A 271 -0.07 -7.73 -5.77
N LEU A 272 -0.77 -7.85 -6.89
CA LEU A 272 -2.06 -7.21 -7.13
C LEU A 272 -3.13 -8.29 -7.38
N GLY A 273 -4.33 -8.08 -6.84
CA GLY A 273 -5.42 -9.06 -6.98
C GLY A 273 -5.22 -10.29 -6.10
N CYS A 274 -5.59 -11.46 -6.64
CA CYS A 274 -5.52 -12.76 -5.97
C CYS A 274 -4.97 -13.85 -6.93
N PRO A 275 -3.71 -13.76 -7.38
CA PRO A 275 -3.13 -14.80 -8.22
C PRO A 275 -2.98 -16.12 -7.45
N ALA A 276 -3.04 -17.25 -8.14
CA ALA A 276 -2.80 -18.57 -7.52
C ALA A 276 -1.32 -18.80 -7.15
N SER A 277 -0.40 -18.12 -7.84
CA SER A 277 1.03 -18.10 -7.57
C SER A 277 1.67 -16.86 -8.20
N LYS A 278 2.78 -16.41 -7.63
CA LYS A 278 3.64 -15.37 -8.21
C LYS A 278 5.08 -15.68 -7.79
N ASP A 279 6.01 -15.43 -8.70
CA ASP A 279 7.45 -15.61 -8.46
C ASP A 279 8.16 -14.49 -9.22
N SER A 280 8.51 -13.45 -8.48
CA SER A 280 9.29 -12.32 -8.99
C SER A 280 10.79 -12.59 -8.94
N CYS A 281 11.22 -13.66 -8.25
CA CYS A 281 12.62 -14.02 -8.05
C CYS A 281 12.93 -15.52 -8.24
N PRO A 282 12.71 -16.09 -9.45
CA PRO A 282 12.80 -17.53 -9.73
C PRO A 282 14.22 -18.13 -9.68
N ARG A 283 15.21 -17.36 -9.23
CA ARG A 283 16.60 -17.81 -8.96
C ARG A 283 16.95 -17.79 -7.48
N LEU A 284 16.02 -17.41 -6.60
CA LEU A 284 16.12 -17.47 -5.16
C LEU A 284 15.09 -18.48 -4.60
N PRO A 285 15.26 -18.99 -3.37
CA PRO A 285 14.31 -19.94 -2.80
C PRO A 285 12.97 -19.30 -2.40
N GLY A 286 11.87 -19.99 -2.71
CA GLY A 286 10.51 -19.61 -2.31
C GLY A 286 9.71 -18.96 -3.44
N LEU A 287 8.41 -18.77 -3.21
CA LEU A 287 7.51 -17.99 -4.06
C LEU A 287 7.24 -16.64 -3.37
N ASP A 288 6.76 -15.66 -4.14
CA ASP A 288 6.34 -14.37 -3.59
C ASP A 288 5.28 -14.58 -2.47
N SER A 289 5.33 -13.71 -1.47
CA SER A 289 4.52 -13.77 -0.24
C SER A 289 3.07 -13.29 -0.45
N ILE A 290 2.40 -13.78 -1.50
CA ILE A 290 1.08 -13.32 -1.98
C ILE A 290 -0.06 -13.35 -0.95
N HIS A 291 0.11 -14.11 0.13
CA HIS A 291 -0.86 -14.24 1.24
C HIS A 291 -0.48 -13.46 2.50
N ASN A 292 0.68 -12.79 2.50
CA ASN A 292 1.19 -12.06 3.64
C ASN A 292 0.45 -10.72 3.81
N TYR A 293 0.12 -10.34 5.04
CA TYR A 293 -0.53 -9.06 5.30
C TYR A 293 0.32 -7.86 4.89
N MET A 294 1.65 -7.99 4.78
CA MET A 294 2.57 -6.94 4.33
C MET A 294 2.84 -6.95 2.80
N ASP A 295 2.10 -7.73 2.02
CA ASP A 295 2.02 -7.58 0.55
C ASP A 295 0.85 -6.64 0.17
N TYR A 296 0.55 -6.46 -1.12
CA TYR A 296 -0.52 -5.61 -1.65
C TYR A 296 -1.71 -6.36 -2.28
N SER A 297 -1.78 -7.68 -2.10
CA SER A 297 -2.92 -8.52 -2.50
C SER A 297 -4.26 -7.99 -1.96
N THR A 298 -5.37 -8.44 -2.56
CA THR A 298 -6.70 -8.10 -2.04
C THR A 298 -6.99 -8.82 -0.72
N ASP A 299 -7.88 -8.25 0.09
CA ASP A 299 -8.09 -8.67 1.48
C ASP A 299 -8.44 -10.17 1.62
N ILE A 300 -9.15 -10.75 0.65
CA ILE A 300 -9.54 -12.17 0.63
C ILE A 300 -8.34 -13.13 0.52
N CYS A 301 -7.20 -12.66 0.03
CA CYS A 301 -5.98 -13.44 -0.16
C CYS A 301 -5.03 -13.33 1.03
N MET A 302 -5.15 -12.26 1.83
CA MET A 302 -4.28 -11.97 2.97
C MET A 302 -4.72 -12.76 4.21
N ASN A 303 -3.87 -13.67 4.68
CA ASN A 303 -4.22 -14.57 5.78
C ASN A 303 -3.08 -14.89 6.78
N GLN A 304 -1.85 -14.40 6.56
CA GLN A 304 -0.71 -14.76 7.41
C GLN A 304 0.31 -13.64 7.66
N PHE A 305 0.89 -13.66 8.87
CA PHE A 305 2.23 -13.14 9.17
C PHE A 305 3.17 -14.32 9.39
N THR A 306 4.47 -14.14 9.16
CA THR A 306 5.49 -15.16 9.44
C THR A 306 5.92 -15.17 10.91
N ALA A 307 6.66 -16.21 11.33
CA ALA A 307 7.18 -16.30 12.68
C ALA A 307 8.28 -15.24 12.93
N GLY A 308 9.11 -14.97 11.91
CA GLY A 308 10.12 -13.92 11.89
C GLY A 308 9.52 -12.51 11.97
N GLN A 309 8.46 -12.23 11.21
CA GLN A 309 7.68 -10.98 11.36
C GLN A 309 7.14 -10.86 12.79
N GLY A 310 6.60 -11.94 13.37
CA GLY A 310 6.19 -11.99 14.77
C GLY A 310 7.32 -11.66 15.77
N ALA A 311 8.53 -12.17 15.55
CA ALA A 311 9.69 -11.86 16.38
C ALA A 311 10.10 -10.39 16.24
N ARG A 312 10.23 -9.90 14.99
CA ARG A 312 10.57 -8.50 14.66
C ARG A 312 9.61 -7.51 15.34
N ALA A 313 8.31 -7.70 15.18
CA ALA A 313 7.29 -6.81 15.75
C ALA A 313 7.34 -6.74 17.28
N ARG A 314 7.49 -7.89 17.97
CA ARG A 314 7.59 -7.92 19.45
C ARG A 314 8.87 -7.28 19.95
N ALA A 315 10.00 -7.49 19.25
CA ALA A 315 11.28 -6.84 19.53
C ALA A 315 11.19 -5.31 19.44
N ILE A 316 10.69 -4.80 18.31
CA ILE A 316 10.47 -3.38 18.07
C ILE A 316 9.51 -2.77 19.10
N PHE A 317 8.36 -3.42 19.36
CA PHE A 317 7.41 -2.95 20.35
C PHE A 317 8.05 -2.85 21.74
N GLN A 318 8.78 -3.88 22.17
CA GLN A 318 9.40 -3.93 23.50
C GLN A 318 10.51 -2.89 23.69
N ALA A 319 11.29 -2.58 22.66
CA ALA A 319 12.39 -1.63 22.75
C ALA A 319 11.96 -0.17 22.50
N LEU A 320 11.07 0.06 21.53
CA LEU A 320 10.77 1.40 21.03
C LEU A 320 9.46 1.96 21.59
N ARG A 321 8.45 1.13 21.86
CA ARG A 321 7.11 1.57 22.29
C ARG A 321 6.82 1.32 23.76
N ALA A 322 7.17 0.15 24.30
CA ALA A 322 6.85 -0.21 25.67
C ALA A 322 7.51 0.76 26.67
N ARG A 323 6.72 1.24 27.64
CA ARG A 323 7.12 2.19 28.69
C ARG A 323 7.42 3.62 28.20
N LYS A 324 6.85 4.04 27.07
CA LYS A 324 6.84 5.41 26.55
C LYS A 324 5.41 5.86 26.20
#